data_AF-A0AAD9FV49-F1
#
_entry.id   AF-A0AAD9FV49-F1
#
_cell.length_a   1.000
_cell.length_b   1.000
_cell.length_c   1.000
_cell.angle_alpha   90.00
_cell.angle_beta   90.00
_cell.angle_gamma   90.00
#
_symmetry.space_group_name_H-M   'P 1'
#
loop_
_entity.id
_entity.type
_entity.pdbx_description
1 polymer ?
#
loop_
_entity_poly.entity_id
_entity_poly.type
_entity_poly.pdbx_seq_one_letter_code
_entity_poly.pdbx_strand_id
1 'polypeptide(L)'
;MPPRRPPPLDRSLFAPNGPLAPGSAPLPPSPSTIHPKFIIDAHSFPDRNTTTAEPILGGLPDSYPRPPVRSAVQVKTDVSAEPASAILGVKPFSIHPTILNLTLATPPSITNIAKGAVDIIVPSSWPMGEKEWDLLDEAVNALDGSWGTQTGPSVGTGSTSGEQEKEVVHVPSHSPVGQGGKIVISGVLPPPLTKPSSPLFQDEAYHLYQARLAHLSLHANVYLKALPPVVDTKAAREAGIEAWWNDTKEIERVLRMYLSPAIETFGTHRIIFGSAPALPIQDLAKATLNDTAIEQPISSDRWYATLRKVVTEIGETQEAVDDILGANAARVYQLE
;
A
#
# COMPACT_ATOMS: atom_id res chain seq x y z
N MET A 1 -53.46 0.88 -15.56
CA MET A 1 -53.69 0.01 -14.38
C MET A 1 -52.75 0.47 -13.28
N PRO A 2 -53.21 0.72 -12.05
CA PRO A 2 -52.31 1.08 -10.96
C PRO A 2 -51.41 -0.12 -10.60
N PRO A 3 -50.13 0.09 -10.25
CA PRO A 3 -49.23 -1.00 -9.89
C PRO A 3 -49.72 -1.70 -8.63
N ARG A 4 -49.82 -3.03 -8.69
CA ARG A 4 -50.21 -3.88 -7.55
C ARG A 4 -49.20 -3.67 -6.43
N ARG A 5 -49.69 -3.35 -5.23
CA ARG A 5 -48.83 -3.22 -4.05
C ARG A 5 -48.11 -4.55 -3.81
N PRO A 6 -46.80 -4.53 -3.48
CA PRO A 6 -46.09 -5.74 -3.12
C PRO A 6 -46.75 -6.39 -1.90
N PRO A 7 -46.72 -7.73 -1.80
CA PRO A 7 -47.26 -8.44 -0.66
C PRO A 7 -46.56 -7.99 0.63
N PRO A 8 -47.30 -7.83 1.74
CA PRO A 8 -46.71 -7.45 3.01
C PRO A 8 -45.74 -8.53 3.48
N LEU A 9 -44.58 -8.10 3.96
CA LEU A 9 -43.60 -8.99 4.60
C LEU A 9 -44.23 -9.66 5.83
N ASP A 10 -43.90 -10.93 6.03
CA ASP A 10 -44.45 -11.70 7.15
C ASP A 10 -43.98 -11.11 8.48
N ARG A 11 -44.94 -10.86 9.38
CA ARG A 11 -44.69 -10.27 10.71
C ARG A 11 -43.84 -11.20 11.58
N SER A 12 -43.81 -12.49 11.27
CA SER A 12 -42.95 -13.48 11.94
C SER A 12 -41.44 -13.17 11.79
N LEU A 13 -41.04 -12.47 10.73
CA LEU A 13 -39.64 -12.07 10.50
C LEU A 13 -39.15 -11.05 11.54
N PHE A 14 -40.06 -10.23 12.08
CA PHE A 14 -39.77 -9.18 13.05
C PHE A 14 -40.16 -9.56 14.49
N ALA A 15 -40.49 -10.83 14.73
CA ALA A 15 -40.72 -11.31 16.09
C ALA A 15 -39.44 -11.14 16.94
N PRO A 16 -39.54 -11.03 18.28
CA PRO A 16 -38.38 -10.86 19.16
C PRO A 16 -37.32 -11.98 19.04
N ASN A 17 -37.71 -13.15 18.53
CA ASN A 17 -36.83 -14.29 18.25
C ASN A 17 -36.76 -14.61 16.74
N GLY A 18 -37.19 -13.69 15.90
CA GLY A 18 -37.21 -13.83 14.45
C GLY A 18 -35.81 -13.64 13.84
N PRO A 19 -35.63 -14.06 12.58
CA PRO A 19 -34.36 -13.90 11.86
C PRO A 19 -33.93 -12.44 11.67
N LEU A 20 -34.84 -11.46 11.81
CA LEU A 20 -34.54 -10.02 11.80
C LEU A 20 -34.74 -9.35 13.16
N ALA A 21 -34.73 -10.12 14.26
CA ALA A 21 -34.79 -9.56 15.60
C ALA A 21 -33.56 -8.66 15.88
N PRO A 22 -33.68 -7.63 16.74
CA PRO A 22 -32.54 -6.85 17.20
C PRO A 22 -31.50 -7.79 17.87
N GLY A 23 -30.36 -7.99 17.21
CA GLY A 23 -29.30 -8.92 17.67
C GLY A 23 -29.32 -10.33 17.04
N SER A 24 -30.23 -10.63 16.10
CA SER A 24 -30.21 -11.88 15.32
C SER A 24 -29.16 -11.89 14.20
N ALA A 25 -28.68 -10.71 13.81
CA ALA A 25 -27.56 -10.61 12.90
C ALA A 25 -26.35 -11.29 13.54
N PRO A 26 -25.71 -12.26 12.85
CA PRO A 26 -24.52 -12.90 13.38
C PRO A 26 -23.49 -11.80 13.71
N LEU A 27 -22.98 -11.82 14.94
CA LEU A 27 -21.92 -10.90 15.32
C LEU A 27 -20.75 -11.11 14.36
N PRO A 28 -20.10 -10.03 13.90
CA PRO A 28 -18.90 -10.18 13.10
C PRO A 28 -17.87 -11.01 13.89
N PRO A 29 -17.11 -11.88 13.21
CA PRO A 29 -16.05 -12.65 13.86
C PRO A 29 -15.13 -11.70 14.62
N SER A 30 -14.68 -12.12 15.80
CA SER A 30 -13.79 -11.29 16.60
C SER A 30 -12.53 -10.95 15.79
N PRO A 31 -12.02 -9.71 15.86
CA PRO A 31 -10.70 -9.34 15.34
C PRO A 31 -9.59 -10.30 15.79
N SER A 32 -9.76 -11.01 16.91
CA SER A 32 -8.79 -12.00 17.40
C SER A 32 -8.79 -13.34 16.67
N THR A 33 -9.80 -13.64 15.83
CA THR A 33 -9.96 -14.97 15.21
C THR A 33 -9.61 -15.02 13.72
N ILE A 34 -9.54 -13.87 13.04
CA ILE A 34 -9.29 -13.80 11.58
C ILE A 34 -7.79 -13.72 11.30
N HIS A 35 -7.17 -14.80 10.84
CA HIS A 35 -5.75 -14.84 10.49
C HIS A 35 -5.58 -15.26 9.04
N PRO A 36 -4.63 -14.68 8.29
CA PRO A 36 -4.45 -15.04 6.90
C PRO A 36 -3.99 -16.49 6.77
N LYS A 37 -4.30 -17.12 5.64
CA LYS A 37 -3.81 -18.47 5.32
C LYS A 37 -2.28 -18.53 5.19
N PHE A 38 -1.66 -17.45 4.72
CA PHE A 38 -0.22 -17.29 4.59
C PHE A 38 0.15 -15.81 4.55
N ILE A 39 1.43 -15.50 4.75
CA ILE A 39 1.97 -14.15 4.64
C ILE A 39 2.98 -14.10 3.49
N ILE A 40 2.93 -13.05 2.68
CA ILE A 40 4.03 -12.63 1.82
C ILE A 40 4.47 -11.24 2.26
N ASP A 41 5.71 -11.12 2.71
CA ASP A 41 6.27 -9.84 3.08
C ASP A 41 6.77 -9.11 1.83
N ALA A 42 5.99 -8.16 1.32
CA ALA A 42 6.37 -7.48 0.10
C ALA A 42 7.39 -6.34 0.32
N HIS A 43 7.86 -6.09 1.54
CA HIS A 43 8.82 -5.01 1.80
C HIS A 43 9.75 -5.34 2.97
N SER A 44 10.91 -5.89 2.62
CA SER A 44 11.98 -6.24 3.55
C SER A 44 13.33 -5.76 3.03
N PHE A 45 14.32 -5.58 3.91
CA PHE A 45 15.68 -5.18 3.53
C PHE A 45 16.67 -6.35 3.72
N PRO A 46 17.70 -6.47 2.86
CA PRO A 46 18.65 -7.59 2.85
C PRO A 46 19.47 -7.73 4.14
N ASP A 47 19.68 -6.64 4.90
CA ASP A 47 20.47 -6.66 6.15
C ASP A 47 19.80 -7.46 7.28
N ARG A 48 18.55 -7.89 7.10
CA ARG A 48 17.90 -8.86 7.99
C ARG A 48 18.33 -10.28 7.64
N ASN A 49 19.50 -10.68 8.13
CA ASN A 49 19.97 -12.07 8.13
C ASN A 49 19.12 -12.93 9.06
N THR A 50 17.87 -13.18 8.69
CA THR A 50 16.96 -14.02 9.44
C THR A 50 16.37 -15.05 8.50
N THR A 51 16.68 -16.32 8.76
CA THR A 51 16.15 -17.47 8.02
C THR A 51 14.77 -17.91 8.54
N THR A 52 14.21 -17.18 9.51
CA THR A 52 13.02 -17.49 10.30
C THR A 52 11.94 -16.42 10.09
N ALA A 53 10.67 -16.74 10.39
CA ALA A 53 9.56 -15.78 10.36
C ALA A 53 9.58 -14.76 11.53
N GLU A 54 10.64 -14.76 12.34
CA GLU A 54 10.83 -13.89 13.50
C GLU A 54 10.78 -12.39 13.19
N PRO A 55 11.21 -11.86 12.02
CA PRO A 55 11.08 -10.44 11.72
C PRO A 55 9.65 -9.91 11.68
N ILE A 56 8.68 -10.80 11.45
CA ILE A 56 7.26 -10.46 11.30
C ILE A 56 6.46 -10.87 12.55
N LEU A 57 6.85 -11.97 13.19
CA LEU A 57 6.07 -12.61 14.27
C LEU A 57 6.82 -12.73 15.61
N GLY A 58 8.09 -12.34 15.67
CA GLY A 58 8.96 -12.57 16.84
C GLY A 58 8.57 -11.79 18.09
N GLY A 59 7.92 -10.63 17.93
CA GLY A 59 7.46 -9.78 19.03
C GLY A 59 6.10 -10.16 19.59
N LEU A 60 5.52 -11.27 19.11
CA LEU A 60 4.19 -11.74 19.47
C LEU A 60 4.27 -12.87 20.52
N PRO A 61 3.29 -12.96 21.44
CA PRO A 61 3.22 -14.07 22.40
C PRO A 61 3.18 -15.43 21.70
N ASP A 62 3.72 -16.47 22.35
CA ASP A 62 3.72 -17.83 21.78
C ASP A 62 2.32 -18.42 21.54
N SER A 63 1.33 -17.92 22.28
CA SER A 63 -0.08 -18.27 22.08
C SER A 63 -0.71 -17.64 20.83
N TYR A 64 -0.03 -16.70 20.17
CA TYR A 64 -0.54 -15.99 19.01
C TYR A 64 -0.44 -16.87 17.76
N PRO A 65 -1.50 -16.98 16.93
CA PRO A 65 -1.43 -17.77 15.71
C PRO A 65 -0.33 -17.28 14.76
N ARG A 66 0.49 -18.21 14.26
CA ARG A 66 1.63 -17.92 13.36
C ARG A 66 1.36 -18.49 11.97
N PRO A 67 0.73 -17.72 11.06
CA PRO A 67 0.57 -18.14 9.67
C PRO A 67 1.93 -18.40 9.01
N PRO A 68 2.00 -19.33 8.04
CA PRO A 68 3.23 -19.58 7.31
C PRO A 68 3.62 -18.36 6.46
N VAL A 69 4.89 -17.96 6.53
CA VAL A 69 5.48 -16.96 5.62
C VAL A 69 5.97 -17.67 4.37
N ARG A 70 5.38 -17.38 3.21
CA ARG A 70 5.68 -18.08 1.94
C ARG A 70 6.75 -17.39 1.11
N SER A 71 6.77 -16.07 1.12
CA SER A 71 7.72 -15.30 0.32
C SER A 71 8.06 -13.96 0.98
N ALA A 72 9.19 -13.40 0.59
CA ALA A 72 9.64 -12.07 0.98
C ALA A 72 10.25 -11.36 -0.24
N VAL A 73 9.77 -10.15 -0.49
CA VAL A 73 10.31 -9.25 -1.50
C VAL A 73 11.35 -8.36 -0.83
N GLN A 74 12.58 -8.46 -1.31
CA GLN A 74 13.71 -7.69 -0.78
C GLN A 74 13.92 -6.44 -1.63
N VAL A 75 13.85 -5.29 -0.96
CA VAL A 75 14.08 -3.98 -1.55
C VAL A 75 15.58 -3.69 -1.50
N LYS A 76 16.22 -3.58 -2.67
CA LYS A 76 17.63 -3.23 -2.80
C LYS A 76 17.80 -1.76 -3.11
N THR A 77 18.25 -0.99 -2.12
CA THR A 77 18.58 0.43 -2.28
C THR A 77 19.93 0.64 -2.98
N ASP A 78 20.86 -0.30 -2.82
CA ASP A 78 22.14 -0.34 -3.53
C ASP A 78 22.12 -1.40 -4.65
N VAL A 79 22.40 -0.97 -5.88
CA VAL A 79 22.44 -1.85 -7.08
C VAL A 79 23.57 -2.89 -6.96
N SER A 80 24.61 -2.61 -6.18
CA SER A 80 25.77 -3.48 -5.99
C SER A 80 25.59 -4.55 -4.90
N ALA A 81 24.53 -4.47 -4.09
CA ALA A 81 24.30 -5.42 -3.01
C ALA A 81 23.92 -6.81 -3.54
N GLU A 82 24.65 -7.85 -3.12
CA GLU A 82 24.29 -9.24 -3.39
C GLU A 82 22.90 -9.55 -2.78
N PRO A 83 22.04 -10.34 -3.45
CA PRO A 83 20.75 -10.71 -2.87
C PRO A 83 21.00 -11.50 -1.58
N ALA A 84 20.43 -11.04 -0.46
CA ALA A 84 20.58 -11.75 0.80
C ALA A 84 20.02 -13.17 0.64
N SER A 85 20.80 -14.16 1.10
CA SER A 85 20.40 -15.56 1.08
C SER A 85 19.05 -15.70 1.79
N ALA A 86 18.07 -16.19 1.05
CA ALA A 86 16.67 -16.20 1.40
C ALA A 86 16.37 -16.87 2.75
N ILE A 87 15.27 -16.45 3.36
CA ILE A 87 14.56 -17.20 4.39
C ILE A 87 14.45 -18.67 3.94
N LEU A 88 14.75 -19.62 4.84
CA LEU A 88 14.80 -21.04 4.48
C LEU A 88 13.39 -21.50 4.04
N GLY A 89 13.23 -21.85 2.77
CA GLY A 89 11.94 -22.22 2.18
C GLY A 89 11.18 -21.09 1.44
N VAL A 90 11.76 -19.90 1.35
CA VAL A 90 11.24 -18.74 0.60
C VAL A 90 12.08 -18.53 -0.66
N LYS A 91 11.45 -18.40 -1.84
CA LYS A 91 12.14 -17.98 -3.07
C LYS A 91 12.41 -16.47 -2.98
N PRO A 92 13.66 -16.00 -2.86
CA PRO A 92 13.94 -14.57 -2.71
C PRO A 92 13.60 -13.86 -4.02
N PHE A 93 12.78 -12.81 -3.95
CA PHE A 93 12.50 -11.93 -5.08
C PHE A 93 13.07 -10.55 -4.74
N SER A 94 14.13 -10.13 -5.42
CA SER A 94 14.72 -8.81 -5.21
C SER A 94 14.18 -7.82 -6.23
N ILE A 95 13.87 -6.62 -5.76
CA ILE A 95 13.45 -5.50 -6.60
C ILE A 95 14.38 -4.31 -6.43
N HIS A 96 14.55 -3.56 -7.52
CA HIS A 96 15.20 -2.26 -7.51
C HIS A 96 14.11 -1.19 -7.61
N PRO A 97 13.78 -0.53 -6.50
CA PRO A 97 12.75 0.50 -6.49
C PRO A 97 13.23 1.77 -7.17
N THR A 98 12.29 2.52 -7.72
CA THR A 98 12.50 3.93 -8.06
C THR A 98 12.23 4.76 -6.80
N ILE A 99 13.27 5.33 -6.21
CA ILE A 99 13.13 6.23 -5.06
C ILE A 99 12.83 7.63 -5.60
N LEU A 100 11.67 8.19 -5.25
CA LEU A 100 11.31 9.54 -5.64
C LEU A 100 12.18 10.55 -4.90
N ASN A 101 12.77 11.46 -5.65
CA ASN A 101 13.42 12.61 -5.07
C ASN A 101 12.40 13.73 -4.89
N LEU A 102 11.83 13.84 -3.68
CA LEU A 102 10.83 14.86 -3.34
C LEU A 102 11.39 16.30 -3.39
N THR A 103 12.71 16.46 -3.52
CA THR A 103 13.36 17.78 -3.61
C THR A 103 13.55 18.25 -5.05
N LEU A 104 13.48 17.34 -6.03
CA LEU A 104 13.60 17.67 -7.44
C LEU A 104 12.22 17.94 -8.03
N ALA A 105 12.03 19.12 -8.61
CA ALA A 105 10.82 19.48 -9.36
C ALA A 105 10.77 18.83 -10.77
N THR A 106 11.43 17.68 -10.94
CA THR A 106 11.51 16.97 -12.22
C THR A 106 11.20 15.50 -11.99
N PRO A 107 10.32 14.90 -12.81
CA PRO A 107 9.99 13.49 -12.71
C PRO A 107 11.22 12.61 -12.84
N PRO A 108 11.26 11.46 -12.16
CA PRO A 108 12.30 10.48 -12.41
C PRO A 108 12.23 10.02 -13.88
N SER A 109 13.39 9.93 -14.54
CA SER A 109 13.48 9.26 -15.84
C SER A 109 13.40 7.75 -15.60
N ILE A 110 12.25 7.17 -15.92
CA ILE A 110 12.01 5.73 -15.75
C ILE A 110 12.50 5.02 -17.01
N THR A 111 13.78 4.64 -17.00
CA THR A 111 14.46 4.10 -18.18
C THR A 111 14.35 2.57 -18.31
N ASN A 112 13.77 1.88 -17.32
CA ASN A 112 13.76 0.42 -17.28
C ASN A 112 12.40 -0.12 -16.82
N ILE A 113 11.42 -0.09 -17.72
CA ILE A 113 10.14 -0.75 -17.51
C ILE A 113 10.36 -2.25 -17.75
N ALA A 114 10.76 -2.96 -16.70
CA ALA A 114 10.81 -4.41 -16.73
C ALA A 114 9.41 -4.98 -17.03
N LYS A 115 9.33 -6.15 -17.67
CA LYS A 115 8.10 -6.95 -17.73
C LYS A 115 7.77 -7.43 -16.31
N GLY A 116 7.13 -6.60 -15.50
CA GLY A 116 6.85 -6.90 -14.09
C GLY A 116 6.26 -5.71 -13.32
N ALA A 117 6.22 -5.84 -11.99
CA ALA A 117 5.85 -4.75 -11.11
C ALA A 117 7.00 -3.75 -10.97
N VAL A 118 6.69 -2.46 -10.98
CA VAL A 118 7.59 -1.34 -10.70
C VAL A 118 7.24 -0.78 -9.33
N ASP A 119 8.22 -0.76 -8.45
CA ASP A 119 8.08 -0.19 -7.11
C ASP A 119 8.54 1.27 -7.11
N ILE A 120 7.68 2.15 -6.59
CA ILE A 120 7.99 3.55 -6.28
C ILE A 120 8.11 3.69 -4.77
N ILE A 121 9.24 4.20 -4.29
CA ILE A 121 9.42 4.56 -2.88
C ILE A 121 9.26 6.07 -2.74
N VAL A 122 8.35 6.47 -1.87
CA VAL A 122 8.15 7.86 -1.44
C VAL A 122 8.89 8.04 -0.09
N PRO A 123 10.08 8.66 -0.08
CA PRO A 123 10.89 8.78 1.14
C PRO A 123 10.43 9.97 2.00
N SER A 124 9.20 9.88 2.53
CA SER A 124 8.60 10.93 3.34
C SER A 124 8.80 10.66 4.84
N SER A 125 9.30 11.67 5.56
CA SER A 125 9.28 11.75 7.03
C SER A 125 8.16 12.64 7.56
N TRP A 126 7.47 13.35 6.66
CA TRP A 126 6.32 14.21 6.95
C TRP A 126 5.21 13.98 5.91
N PRO A 127 3.93 14.27 6.22
CA PRO A 127 2.85 14.22 5.24
C PRO A 127 3.18 15.07 4.00
N MET A 128 2.97 14.49 2.82
CA MET A 128 3.21 15.15 1.53
C MET A 128 2.28 16.34 1.34
N GLY A 129 2.83 17.45 0.88
CA GLY A 129 2.09 18.60 0.37
C GLY A 129 1.71 18.42 -1.11
N GLU A 130 1.04 19.41 -1.68
CA GLU A 130 0.53 19.34 -3.05
C GLU A 130 1.63 19.05 -4.08
N LYS A 131 2.80 19.66 -3.92
CA LYS A 131 3.92 19.51 -4.86
C LYS A 131 4.47 18.08 -4.85
N GLU A 132 4.65 17.48 -3.68
CA GLU A 132 5.12 16.09 -3.59
C GLU A 132 4.08 15.11 -4.17
N TRP A 133 2.79 15.38 -3.95
CA TRP A 133 1.71 14.62 -4.58
C TRP A 133 1.69 14.77 -6.10
N ASP A 134 1.87 15.98 -6.62
CA ASP A 134 1.93 16.22 -8.07
C ASP A 134 3.10 15.47 -8.72
N LEU A 135 4.26 15.40 -8.04
CA LEU A 135 5.41 14.62 -8.50
C LEU A 135 5.12 13.11 -8.53
N LEU A 136 4.41 12.59 -7.52
CA LEU A 136 3.99 11.20 -7.49
C LEU A 136 2.98 10.90 -8.60
N ASP A 137 1.98 11.77 -8.78
CA ASP A 137 0.97 11.64 -9.84
C ASP A 137 1.64 11.68 -11.23
N GLU A 138 2.61 12.56 -11.46
CA GLU A 138 3.36 12.63 -12.71
C GLU A 138 4.19 11.35 -12.96
N ALA A 139 4.86 10.83 -11.93
CA ALA A 139 5.60 9.56 -12.03
C ALA A 139 4.68 8.37 -12.35
N VAL A 140 3.50 8.31 -11.71
CA VAL A 140 2.49 7.27 -11.97
C VAL A 140 1.93 7.40 -13.39
N ASN A 141 1.59 8.61 -13.83
CA ASN A 141 1.10 8.86 -15.19
C ASN A 141 2.13 8.49 -16.25
N ALA A 142 3.40 8.82 -16.04
CA ALA A 142 4.48 8.46 -16.94
C ALA A 142 4.63 6.93 -17.08
N LEU A 143 4.52 6.20 -15.97
CA LEU A 143 4.54 4.74 -15.97
C LEU A 143 3.33 4.15 -16.70
N ASP A 144 2.12 4.54 -16.29
CA ASP A 144 0.88 3.99 -16.83
C ASP A 144 0.77 4.23 -18.35
N GLY A 145 1.18 5.41 -18.83
CA GLY A 145 1.22 5.74 -20.26
C GLY A 145 2.27 4.96 -21.08
N SER A 146 3.33 4.48 -20.44
CA SER A 146 4.45 3.80 -21.12
C SER A 146 4.18 2.34 -21.44
N TRP A 147 3.22 1.68 -20.77
CA TRP A 147 2.85 0.29 -21.08
C TRP A 147 1.95 0.13 -22.30
N GLY A 148 1.27 1.20 -22.75
CA GLY A 148 0.35 1.17 -23.89
C GLY A 148 1.00 1.37 -25.26
N THR A 149 2.26 1.81 -25.32
CA THR A 149 2.94 2.23 -26.56
C THR A 149 3.86 1.18 -27.19
N GLN A 150 4.00 -0.01 -26.60
CA GLN A 150 4.79 -1.10 -27.19
C GLN A 150 3.99 -1.88 -28.26
N THR A 151 3.68 -1.26 -29.39
CA THR A 151 3.24 -1.98 -30.60
C THR A 151 4.31 -1.93 -31.69
N GLY A 152 5.06 -3.03 -31.82
CA GLY A 152 5.68 -3.47 -33.09
C GLY A 152 7.18 -3.20 -33.26
N PRO A 153 7.94 -4.13 -33.87
CA PRO A 153 9.32 -3.89 -34.25
C PRO A 153 9.38 -2.79 -35.31
N SER A 154 10.22 -1.79 -35.08
CA SER A 154 10.63 -0.83 -36.09
C SER A 154 11.30 -1.57 -37.25
N VAL A 155 10.53 -1.91 -38.28
CA VAL A 155 11.07 -2.22 -39.60
C VAL A 155 11.75 -0.94 -40.07
N GLY A 156 13.07 -0.97 -40.18
CA GLY A 156 13.84 0.13 -40.72
C GLY A 156 13.37 0.42 -42.15
N THR A 157 12.71 1.56 -42.34
CA THR A 157 12.51 2.14 -43.66
C THR A 157 13.49 3.28 -43.80
N GLY A 158 14.50 3.01 -44.63
CA GLY A 158 15.39 4.04 -45.14
C GLY A 158 14.61 5.18 -45.79
N SER A 159 15.24 6.34 -45.75
CA SER A 159 14.96 7.54 -46.53
C SER A 159 14.22 7.27 -47.84
N THR A 160 12.99 7.75 -47.97
CA THR A 160 12.54 8.34 -49.23
C THR A 160 11.41 9.35 -48.97
N SER A 161 11.66 10.56 -49.46
CA SER A 161 10.77 11.71 -49.56
C SER A 161 9.43 11.38 -50.21
N GLY A 162 8.33 11.93 -49.67
CA GLY A 162 7.03 11.95 -50.33
C GLY A 162 5.95 12.44 -49.40
N GLU A 163 5.51 13.69 -49.60
CA GLU A 163 4.33 14.29 -48.98
C GLU A 163 3.10 13.41 -49.22
N GLN A 164 2.40 13.00 -48.16
CA GLN A 164 0.99 12.59 -48.23
C GLN A 164 0.31 12.77 -46.87
N GLU A 165 -0.97 13.10 -46.94
CA GLU A 165 -1.79 13.81 -45.96
C GLU A 165 -2.05 13.04 -44.65
N LYS A 166 -2.15 13.81 -43.56
CA LYS A 166 -2.53 13.35 -42.21
C LYS A 166 -3.96 12.83 -42.21
N GLU A 167 -4.12 11.51 -42.29
CA GLU A 167 -5.28 10.83 -41.73
C GLU A 167 -5.00 10.56 -40.24
N VAL A 168 -5.60 11.36 -39.37
CA VAL A 168 -5.57 11.15 -37.91
C VAL A 168 -6.43 9.92 -37.62
N VAL A 169 -5.82 8.75 -37.71
CA VAL A 169 -6.43 7.52 -37.20
C VAL A 169 -6.58 7.67 -35.70
N HIS A 170 -7.81 7.89 -35.25
CA HIS A 170 -8.22 7.79 -33.86
C HIS A 170 -8.05 6.33 -33.44
N VAL A 171 -6.86 5.97 -32.97
CA VAL A 171 -6.66 4.67 -32.31
C VAL A 171 -7.37 4.79 -30.95
N PRO A 172 -8.36 3.95 -30.64
CA PRO A 172 -8.97 3.97 -29.33
C PRO A 172 -7.90 3.64 -28.29
N SER A 173 -7.60 4.63 -27.44
CA SER A 173 -6.63 4.64 -26.35
C SER A 173 -7.06 3.75 -25.16
N HIS A 174 -7.54 2.55 -25.44
CA HIS A 174 -7.93 1.59 -24.40
C HIS A 174 -7.21 0.28 -24.65
N SER A 175 -5.96 0.21 -24.19
CA SER A 175 -5.39 -1.09 -23.82
C SER A 175 -6.37 -1.76 -22.86
N PRO A 176 -6.68 -3.06 -23.02
CA PRO A 176 -7.62 -3.73 -22.14
C PRO A 176 -7.16 -3.61 -20.68
N VAL A 177 -8.12 -3.28 -19.80
CA VAL A 177 -7.91 -3.17 -18.35
C VAL A 177 -7.19 -4.44 -17.87
N GLY A 178 -5.96 -4.28 -17.38
CA GLY A 178 -5.17 -5.38 -16.82
C GLY A 178 -3.94 -5.85 -17.61
N GLN A 179 -3.69 -5.37 -18.84
CA GLN A 179 -2.46 -5.71 -19.60
C GLN A 179 -1.27 -4.76 -19.37
N GLY A 180 -1.44 -3.67 -18.61
CA GLY A 180 -0.34 -2.80 -18.16
C GLY A 180 0.45 -3.44 -17.02
N GLY A 181 1.75 -3.12 -16.92
CA GLY A 181 2.57 -3.48 -15.77
C GLY A 181 2.01 -2.90 -14.47
N LYS A 182 2.44 -3.44 -13.33
CA LYS A 182 1.90 -3.05 -12.02
C LYS A 182 2.77 -1.97 -11.41
N ILE A 183 2.16 -0.92 -10.86
CA ILE A 183 2.86 0.15 -10.13
C ILE A 183 2.58 -0.05 -8.65
N VAL A 184 3.61 -0.16 -7.82
CA VAL A 184 3.47 -0.37 -6.39
C VAL A 184 4.08 0.80 -5.63
N ILE A 185 3.28 1.51 -4.84
CA ILE A 185 3.70 2.71 -4.12
C ILE A 185 3.97 2.36 -2.65
N SER A 186 5.18 2.68 -2.19
CA SER A 186 5.65 2.50 -0.81
C SER A 186 5.80 3.86 -0.12
N GLY A 187 5.45 3.95 1.16
CA GLY A 187 5.64 5.18 1.98
C GLY A 187 4.44 6.12 2.05
N VAL A 188 3.31 5.72 1.47
CA VAL A 188 2.05 6.51 1.52
C VAL A 188 0.98 5.90 2.42
N LEU A 189 1.06 4.61 2.75
CA LEU A 189 0.02 3.91 3.53
C LEU A 189 0.63 3.20 4.75
N PRO A 190 0.39 3.71 5.98
CA PRO A 190 -0.03 5.08 6.28
C PRO A 190 1.10 6.08 5.94
N PRO A 191 0.77 7.39 5.84
CA PRO A 191 1.80 8.43 5.81
C PRO A 191 2.48 8.56 7.18
N PRO A 192 3.59 9.33 7.29
CA PRO A 192 4.22 9.64 8.57
C PRO A 192 3.24 10.24 9.58
N LEU A 193 3.33 9.79 10.84
CA LEU A 193 2.41 10.18 11.89
C LEU A 193 2.76 11.57 12.45
N THR A 194 1.80 12.48 12.45
CA THR A 194 2.01 13.85 12.94
C THR A 194 1.05 14.26 14.04
N LYS A 195 -0.21 13.81 13.97
CA LYS A 195 -1.29 14.23 14.86
C LYS A 195 -2.07 13.03 15.41
N PRO A 196 -2.55 13.08 16.67
CA PRO A 196 -3.49 12.08 17.19
C PRO A 196 -4.85 12.20 16.48
N SER A 197 -5.72 11.21 16.68
CA SER A 197 -6.97 11.01 15.93
C SER A 197 -7.91 12.22 15.93
N SER A 198 -8.10 12.88 17.07
CA SER A 198 -9.02 14.02 17.19
C SER A 198 -8.60 15.23 16.34
N PRO A 199 -7.37 15.77 16.45
CA PRO A 199 -6.91 16.87 15.59
C PRO A 199 -6.60 16.43 14.16
N LEU A 200 -6.30 15.15 13.91
CA LEU A 200 -6.05 14.63 12.57
C LEU A 200 -7.30 14.74 11.68
N PHE A 201 -8.50 14.56 12.25
CA PHE A 201 -9.74 14.59 11.48
C PHE A 201 -10.00 15.93 10.76
N GLN A 202 -9.44 17.03 11.28
CA GLN A 202 -9.58 18.38 10.73
C GLN A 202 -8.30 18.87 10.06
N ASP A 203 -7.31 17.98 9.88
CA ASP A 203 -6.01 18.34 9.35
C ASP A 203 -6.06 18.44 7.82
N GLU A 204 -5.53 19.54 7.28
CA GLU A 204 -5.50 19.77 5.83
C GLU A 204 -4.68 18.69 5.10
N ALA A 205 -3.58 18.22 5.69
CA ALA A 205 -2.77 17.16 5.08
C ALA A 205 -3.50 15.80 5.08
N TYR A 206 -4.35 15.53 6.07
CA TYR A 206 -5.23 14.36 6.07
C TYR A 206 -6.28 14.43 4.96
N HIS A 207 -6.92 15.58 4.76
CA HIS A 207 -7.88 15.76 3.68
C HIS A 207 -7.22 15.71 2.29
N LEU A 208 -6.05 16.31 2.15
CA LEU A 208 -5.24 16.22 0.92
C LEU A 208 -4.87 14.76 0.62
N TYR A 209 -4.44 14.00 1.64
CA TYR A 209 -4.18 12.57 1.53
C TYR A 209 -5.39 11.80 0.99
N GLN A 210 -6.58 12.03 1.55
CA GLN A 210 -7.81 11.36 1.09
C GLN A 210 -8.12 11.69 -0.38
N ALA A 211 -8.03 12.97 -0.75
CA ALA A 211 -8.28 13.41 -2.12
C ALA A 211 -7.27 12.80 -3.12
N ARG A 212 -5.99 12.74 -2.75
CA ARG A 212 -4.92 12.19 -3.59
C ARG A 212 -4.95 10.67 -3.69
N LEU A 213 -5.36 9.96 -2.63
CA LEU A 213 -5.66 8.53 -2.73
C LEU A 213 -6.78 8.25 -3.72
N ALA A 214 -7.87 9.01 -3.67
CA ALA A 214 -8.96 8.87 -4.63
C ALA A 214 -8.47 9.09 -6.06
N HIS A 215 -7.62 10.09 -6.29
CA HIS A 215 -7.01 10.35 -7.60
C HIS A 215 -6.14 9.17 -8.08
N LEU A 216 -5.20 8.70 -7.25
CA LEU A 216 -4.33 7.57 -7.60
C LEU A 216 -5.12 6.28 -7.86
N SER A 217 -6.26 6.09 -7.18
CA SER A 217 -7.09 4.90 -7.33
C SER A 217 -7.73 4.77 -8.72
N LEU A 218 -7.80 5.86 -9.50
CA LEU A 218 -8.26 5.85 -10.89
C LEU A 218 -7.34 5.02 -11.80
N HIS A 219 -6.06 4.88 -11.44
CA HIS A 219 -5.13 4.00 -12.12
C HIS A 219 -5.34 2.55 -11.65
N ALA A 220 -5.98 1.74 -12.50
CA ALA A 220 -6.29 0.34 -12.17
C ALA A 220 -5.05 -0.53 -11.88
N ASN A 221 -3.87 -0.10 -12.34
CA ASN A 221 -2.61 -0.81 -12.16
C ASN A 221 -1.78 -0.33 -10.96
N VAL A 222 -2.29 0.61 -10.16
CA VAL A 222 -1.61 1.14 -8.96
C VAL A 222 -2.03 0.37 -7.71
N TYR A 223 -1.03 -0.01 -6.91
CA TYR A 223 -1.14 -0.73 -5.64
C TYR A 223 -0.44 0.06 -4.54
N LEU A 224 -0.92 -0.05 -3.30
CA LEU A 224 -0.32 0.59 -2.13
C LEU A 224 0.32 -0.44 -1.21
N LYS A 225 1.52 -0.17 -0.70
CA LYS A 225 2.07 -0.96 0.40
C LYS A 225 1.64 -0.40 1.75
N ALA A 226 1.05 -1.26 2.58
CA ALA A 226 0.78 -1.03 3.98
C ALA A 226 2.03 -1.34 4.82
N LEU A 227 2.82 -0.31 5.10
CA LEU A 227 4.10 -0.39 5.80
C LEU A 227 3.98 0.12 7.24
N PRO A 228 4.87 -0.27 8.17
CA PRO A 228 4.87 0.34 9.50
C PRO A 228 5.11 1.86 9.38
N PRO A 229 4.32 2.69 10.09
CA PRO A 229 4.50 4.13 10.08
C PRO A 229 5.82 4.54 10.72
N VAL A 230 6.20 5.79 10.45
CA VAL A 230 7.30 6.49 11.12
C VAL A 230 6.81 7.82 11.69
N VAL A 231 7.60 8.39 12.62
CA VAL A 231 7.38 9.72 13.19
C VAL A 231 8.69 10.49 13.23
N ASP A 232 8.67 11.77 12.86
CA ASP A 232 9.79 12.68 13.15
C ASP A 232 9.64 13.26 14.55
N THR A 233 10.37 12.67 15.49
CA THR A 233 10.34 13.04 16.91
C THR A 233 10.92 14.43 17.18
N LYS A 234 11.81 14.93 16.31
CA LYS A 234 12.38 16.26 16.46
C LYS A 234 11.37 17.31 16.03
N ALA A 235 10.78 17.15 14.84
CA ALA A 235 9.71 18.04 14.38
C ALA A 235 8.52 18.06 15.35
N ALA A 236 8.13 16.88 15.89
CA ALA A 236 7.09 16.79 16.90
C ALA A 236 7.46 17.57 18.19
N ARG A 237 8.70 17.44 18.67
CA ARG A 237 9.19 18.18 19.86
C ARG A 237 9.21 19.68 19.62
N GLU A 238 9.67 20.13 18.46
CA GLU A 238 9.70 21.55 18.07
C GLU A 238 8.29 22.14 17.96
N ALA A 239 7.32 21.34 17.51
CA ALA A 239 5.91 21.70 17.47
C ALA A 239 5.18 21.61 18.83
N GLY A 240 5.87 21.19 19.90
CA GLY A 240 5.28 21.02 21.23
C GLY A 240 4.29 19.85 21.32
N ILE A 241 4.41 18.86 20.43
CA ILE A 241 3.55 17.68 20.38
C ILE A 241 4.11 16.62 21.33
N GLU A 242 3.28 16.18 22.29
CA GLU A 242 3.61 15.06 23.17
C GLU A 242 3.69 13.74 22.37
N ALA A 243 4.47 12.78 22.88
CA ALA A 243 4.67 11.47 22.25
C ALA A 243 3.44 10.56 22.37
N TRP A 244 2.33 10.98 21.77
CA TRP A 244 1.04 10.26 21.73
C TRP A 244 1.17 8.90 21.03
N TRP A 245 2.19 8.74 20.17
CA TRP A 245 2.54 7.48 19.52
C TRP A 245 3.09 6.41 20.48
N ASN A 246 3.16 6.69 21.79
CA ASN A 246 3.36 5.65 22.81
C ASN A 246 2.03 4.99 23.24
N ASP A 247 0.88 5.61 22.96
CA ASP A 247 -0.44 5.01 23.20
C ASP A 247 -0.84 4.12 22.03
N THR A 248 -0.76 2.82 22.23
CA THR A 248 -1.13 1.81 21.22
C THR A 248 -2.58 1.97 20.73
N LYS A 249 -3.53 2.34 21.62
CA LYS A 249 -4.93 2.51 21.22
C LYS A 249 -5.09 3.73 20.32
N GLU A 250 -4.34 4.78 20.60
CA GLU A 250 -4.37 5.99 19.77
C GLU A 250 -3.75 5.76 18.40
N ILE A 251 -2.62 5.05 18.34
CA ILE A 251 -2.05 4.62 17.07
C ILE A 251 -3.05 3.78 16.27
N GLU A 252 -3.70 2.80 16.89
CA GLU A 252 -4.71 1.97 16.21
C GLU A 252 -5.86 2.82 15.64
N ARG A 253 -6.31 3.86 16.36
CA ARG A 253 -7.33 4.81 15.85
C ARG A 253 -6.80 5.60 14.65
N VAL A 254 -5.60 6.16 14.74
CA VAL A 254 -4.99 6.92 13.63
C VAL A 254 -4.77 6.04 12.41
N LEU A 255 -4.28 4.82 12.59
CA LEU A 255 -4.12 3.83 11.52
C LEU A 255 -5.46 3.54 10.85
N ARG A 256 -6.55 3.40 11.63
CA ARG A 256 -7.90 3.20 11.08
C ARG A 256 -8.34 4.39 10.22
N MET A 257 -8.03 5.62 10.65
CA MET A 257 -8.33 6.83 9.88
C MET A 257 -7.61 6.88 8.53
N TYR A 258 -6.41 6.33 8.42
CA TYR A 258 -5.68 6.25 7.14
C TYR A 258 -6.04 5.02 6.30
N LEU A 259 -6.24 3.85 6.94
CA LEU A 259 -6.55 2.60 6.25
C LEU A 259 -7.98 2.57 5.71
N SER A 260 -8.96 3.14 6.42
CA SER A 260 -10.35 3.18 5.97
C SER A 260 -10.52 3.84 4.59
N PRO A 261 -10.05 5.08 4.35
CA PRO A 261 -10.17 5.70 3.02
C PRO A 261 -9.32 4.99 1.95
N ALA A 262 -8.18 4.40 2.33
CA ALA A 262 -7.39 3.59 1.40
C ALA A 262 -8.14 2.33 0.95
N ILE A 263 -8.80 1.62 1.86
CA ILE A 263 -9.63 0.46 1.54
C ILE A 263 -10.85 0.87 0.72
N GLU A 264 -11.49 1.99 1.05
CA GLU A 264 -12.64 2.51 0.30
C GLU A 264 -12.29 2.83 -1.16
N THR A 265 -11.13 3.45 -1.40
CA THR A 265 -10.71 3.91 -2.74
C THR A 265 -10.01 2.82 -3.55
N PHE A 266 -9.05 2.10 -2.95
CA PHE A 266 -8.29 1.06 -3.64
C PHE A 266 -8.97 -0.29 -3.63
N GLY A 267 -9.84 -0.55 -2.65
CA GLY A 267 -10.29 -1.89 -2.32
C GLY A 267 -9.17 -2.69 -1.64
N THR A 268 -9.56 -3.80 -1.01
CA THR A 268 -8.64 -4.71 -0.32
C THR A 268 -7.69 -5.42 -1.27
N HIS A 269 -8.06 -5.56 -2.55
CA HIS A 269 -7.32 -6.24 -3.61
C HIS A 269 -6.13 -5.44 -4.19
N ARG A 270 -5.95 -4.17 -3.79
CA ARG A 270 -4.84 -3.31 -4.23
C ARG A 270 -3.95 -2.81 -3.09
N ILE A 271 -4.09 -3.39 -1.90
CA ILE A 271 -3.23 -3.09 -0.74
C ILE A 271 -2.33 -4.29 -0.46
N ILE A 272 -1.05 -4.06 -0.22
CA ILE A 272 -0.03 -5.10 -0.06
C ILE A 272 0.71 -4.92 1.26
N PHE A 273 0.84 -5.97 2.06
CA PHE A 273 1.62 -5.94 3.30
C PHE A 273 3.13 -5.81 3.06
N GLY A 274 3.80 -5.03 3.92
CA GLY A 274 5.25 -5.05 4.06
C GLY A 274 5.68 -4.82 5.51
N SER A 275 6.73 -5.51 5.97
CA SER A 275 7.13 -5.50 7.38
C SER A 275 8.10 -4.38 7.76
N ALA A 276 8.74 -3.73 6.79
CA ALA A 276 9.71 -2.67 7.01
C ALA A 276 9.20 -1.30 6.52
N PRO A 277 9.67 -0.18 7.12
CA PRO A 277 9.35 1.16 6.64
C PRO A 277 9.86 1.35 5.21
N ALA A 278 9.36 2.38 4.51
CA ALA A 278 9.62 2.60 3.08
C ALA A 278 11.11 2.69 2.71
N LEU A 279 11.95 3.12 3.65
CA LEU A 279 13.41 3.05 3.61
C LEU A 279 13.93 2.65 4.99
N PRO A 280 15.16 2.12 5.10
CA PRO A 280 15.83 1.99 6.38
C PRO A 280 15.85 3.34 7.11
N ILE A 281 15.62 3.34 8.42
CA ILE A 281 15.46 4.58 9.22
C ILE A 281 16.61 5.56 9.01
N GLN A 282 17.85 5.04 8.90
CA GLN A 282 19.05 5.85 8.66
C GLN A 282 19.02 6.54 7.28
N ASP A 283 18.51 5.86 6.26
CA ASP A 283 18.44 6.39 4.91
C ASP A 283 17.25 7.33 4.74
N LEU A 284 16.14 7.06 5.43
CA LEU A 284 14.99 7.97 5.49
C LEU A 284 15.38 9.31 6.15
N ALA A 285 16.16 9.26 7.23
CA ALA A 285 16.67 10.46 7.89
C ALA A 285 17.59 11.28 6.96
N LYS A 286 18.41 10.62 6.12
CA LYS A 286 19.28 11.29 5.13
C LYS A 286 18.52 11.80 3.90
N ALA A 287 17.46 11.11 3.49
CA ALA A 287 16.66 11.49 2.34
C ALA A 287 15.83 12.76 2.61
N THR A 288 15.62 13.08 3.89
CA THR A 288 14.98 14.33 4.30
C THR A 288 16.03 15.45 4.38
N LEU A 289 15.78 16.61 3.78
CA LEU A 289 16.70 17.77 3.82
C LEU A 289 16.93 18.36 5.22
N ASN A 290 16.11 17.98 6.19
CA ASN A 290 16.16 18.47 7.55
C ASN A 290 16.93 17.48 8.43
N ASP A 291 17.68 18.00 9.41
CA ASP A 291 18.17 17.19 10.52
C ASP A 291 16.95 16.64 11.26
N THR A 292 16.58 15.39 10.99
CA THR A 292 15.37 14.72 11.48
C THR A 292 15.72 13.60 12.44
N ALA A 293 14.85 13.35 13.42
CA ALA A 293 15.00 12.23 14.35
C ALA A 293 13.83 11.26 14.17
N ILE A 294 14.01 10.32 13.24
CA ILE A 294 12.95 9.39 12.83
C ILE A 294 12.89 8.20 13.78
N GLU A 295 11.68 7.91 14.28
CA GLU A 295 11.35 6.72 15.07
C GLU A 295 10.28 5.88 14.35
N GLN A 296 10.33 4.56 14.54
CA GLN A 296 9.29 3.63 14.09
C GLN A 296 8.47 3.17 15.32
N PRO A 297 7.30 3.78 15.60
CA PRO A 297 6.56 3.53 16.83
C PRO A 297 5.99 2.11 16.94
N ILE A 298 5.77 1.43 15.81
CA ILE A 298 5.38 0.02 15.78
C ILE A 298 6.52 -0.80 15.19
N SER A 299 7.15 -1.63 16.01
CA SER A 299 8.19 -2.55 15.56
C SER A 299 7.70 -3.49 14.45
N SER A 300 8.60 -3.88 13.55
CA SER A 300 8.27 -4.73 12.38
C SER A 300 7.61 -6.06 12.77
N ASP A 301 8.02 -6.62 13.90
CA ASP A 301 7.53 -7.88 14.45
C ASP A 301 6.17 -7.77 15.16
N ARG A 302 5.63 -6.55 15.30
CA ARG A 302 4.28 -6.25 15.80
C ARG A 302 3.39 -5.63 14.73
N TRP A 303 3.97 -5.18 13.61
CA TRP A 303 3.24 -4.52 12.53
C TRP A 303 2.17 -5.44 11.94
N TYR A 304 2.49 -6.70 11.66
CA TYR A 304 1.51 -7.68 11.17
C TYR A 304 0.27 -7.78 12.07
N ALA A 305 0.48 -7.93 13.39
CA ALA A 305 -0.63 -8.08 14.33
C ALA A 305 -1.48 -6.80 14.41
N THR A 306 -0.82 -5.64 14.38
CA THR A 306 -1.48 -4.33 14.43
C THR A 306 -2.29 -4.07 13.18
N LEU A 307 -1.70 -4.22 11.98
CA LEU A 307 -2.39 -4.02 10.71
C LEU A 307 -3.59 -4.96 10.58
N ARG A 308 -3.41 -6.25 10.85
CA ARG A 308 -4.48 -7.25 10.81
C ARG A 308 -5.62 -6.86 11.72
N LYS A 309 -5.33 -6.49 12.98
CA LYS A 309 -6.35 -6.04 13.94
C LYS A 309 -7.12 -4.84 13.40
N VAL A 310 -6.43 -3.80 12.92
CA VAL A 310 -7.08 -2.59 12.39
C VAL A 310 -7.97 -2.92 11.18
N VAL A 311 -7.50 -3.74 10.23
CA VAL A 311 -8.29 -4.20 9.07
C VAL A 311 -9.56 -4.92 9.52
N THR A 312 -9.45 -5.86 10.47
CA THR A 312 -10.62 -6.59 10.98
C THR A 312 -11.58 -5.70 11.78
N GLU A 313 -11.10 -4.66 12.46
CA GLU A 313 -11.93 -3.71 13.19
C GLU A 313 -12.66 -2.72 12.28
N ILE A 314 -12.18 -2.49 11.06
CA ILE A 314 -12.90 -1.77 10.01
C ILE A 314 -14.13 -2.57 9.54
N GLY A 315 -14.14 -3.89 9.78
CA GLY A 315 -15.22 -4.79 9.39
C GLY A 315 -14.90 -5.66 8.17
N GLU A 316 -13.62 -5.69 7.76
CA GLU A 316 -13.18 -6.48 6.62
C GLU A 316 -13.19 -7.99 6.89
N THR A 317 -13.37 -8.76 5.82
CA THR A 317 -13.56 -10.22 5.90
C THR A 317 -12.24 -10.99 5.93
N GLN A 318 -12.32 -12.31 6.13
CA GLN A 318 -11.18 -13.21 5.97
C GLN A 318 -10.51 -13.11 4.59
N GLU A 319 -11.30 -12.87 3.53
CA GLU A 319 -10.78 -12.71 2.17
C GLU A 319 -9.92 -11.45 2.06
N ALA A 320 -10.37 -10.33 2.62
CA ALA A 320 -9.59 -9.11 2.67
C ALA A 320 -8.26 -9.28 3.42
N VAL A 321 -8.27 -10.01 4.53
CA VAL A 321 -7.06 -10.31 5.30
C VAL A 321 -6.10 -11.23 4.53
N ASP A 322 -6.61 -12.25 3.84
CA ASP A 322 -5.83 -13.12 2.95
C ASP A 322 -5.21 -12.32 1.78
N ASP A 323 -5.98 -11.40 1.19
CA ASP A 323 -5.56 -10.57 0.07
C ASP A 323 -4.44 -9.60 0.46
N ILE A 324 -4.67 -8.79 1.49
CA ILE A 324 -3.75 -7.75 1.95
C ILE A 324 -2.42 -8.37 2.41
N LEU A 325 -2.48 -9.46 3.17
CA LEU A 325 -1.31 -10.04 3.81
C LEU A 325 -0.54 -11.04 2.94
N GLY A 326 -1.08 -11.44 1.78
CA GLY A 326 -0.43 -12.44 0.94
C GLY A 326 -0.83 -12.44 -0.53
N ALA A 327 -2.13 -12.61 -0.84
CA ALA A 327 -2.55 -12.93 -2.20
C ALA A 327 -2.28 -11.79 -3.20
N ASN A 328 -2.37 -10.53 -2.77
CA ASN A 328 -2.07 -9.39 -3.65
C ASN A 328 -0.59 -9.36 -4.02
N ALA A 329 0.32 -9.57 -3.06
CA ALA A 329 1.74 -9.66 -3.34
C ALA A 329 2.07 -10.81 -4.30
N ALA A 330 1.44 -11.98 -4.09
CA ALA A 330 1.63 -13.14 -4.97
C ALA A 330 1.28 -12.81 -6.43
N ARG A 331 0.15 -12.14 -6.67
CA ARG A 331 -0.29 -11.74 -8.01
C ARG A 331 0.57 -10.66 -8.63
N VAL A 332 0.90 -9.61 -7.87
CA VAL A 332 1.65 -8.45 -8.37
C VAL A 332 3.09 -8.82 -8.72
N TYR A 333 3.74 -9.62 -7.86
CA TYR A 333 5.13 -10.02 -8.05
C TYR A 333 5.31 -11.40 -8.70
N GLN A 334 4.21 -12.07 -9.08
CA GLN A 334 4.21 -13.39 -9.73
C GLN A 334 4.99 -14.44 -8.91
N LEU A 335 4.65 -14.55 -7.62
CA LEU A 335 5.35 -15.40 -6.64
C LEU A 335 4.70 -16.76 -6.40
N GLU A 336 3.82 -17.20 -7.31
CA GLU A 336 3.19 -18.53 -7.27
C GLU A 336 4.11 -19.65 -7.79
#